data_AF-A0A520BV34-F1
#
_entry.id   AF-A0A520BV34-F1
#
_cell.length_a   1.000
_cell.length_b   1.000
_cell.length_c   1.000
_cell.angle_alpha   90.00
_cell.angle_beta   90.00
_cell.angle_gamma   90.00
#
_symmetry.space_group_name_H-M   'P 1'
#
loop_
_entity.id
_entity.type
_entity.pdbx_description
1 polymer ?
#
loop_
_entity_poly.entity_id
_entity_poly.type
_entity_poly.pdbx_seq_one_letter_code
_entity_poly.pdbx_strand_id
1 'polypeptide(L)'
;MLRWLSVLLWALMFAAAGGAAQAGEGLAHRYEQADHLVVPLSAADAGPPLEGGAWQPVALPDLQRRDVVRATEQGNERTMHWYRLQWTVPAGLAPGTPLVVYVPRVISQAAQLWRLEALGWRPVFDNQAGAMEQWNRPLLIPLPPDAMAPGQTLTLALGTPSRQGRFHALSHVWVGPEVELRERHALRSALQQTVPAAASLAMLALGLLSFIVWLGRRDERGYLYFACAAIGWTVRNLHLFINLPNSDTASEWFWWMTAASVSWLMLATYLFAFRFDARRLPRLERGLALFVLAGTLITVPGLMPLGLLVQHGTNLAAGLTVTGVLTVLAVRGGRRELRVIVAALWVILGFAVHDWLLAAQRITPETIYLLPYGALLLTGSFLYAALRRFTGAVAQAESASRVLAARLAEREAELALQHEQLRAVVHVAHQPLALQ
;
A
#
# COMPACT_ATOMS: atom_id res chain seq x y z
N MET A 1 15.23 -13.61 -7.52
CA MET A 1 14.65 -12.33 -7.05
C MET A 1 14.32 -11.38 -8.21
N LEU A 2 15.26 -11.01 -9.11
CA LEU A 2 14.97 -10.11 -10.25
C LEU A 2 13.87 -10.60 -11.21
N ARG A 3 13.80 -11.92 -11.50
CA ARG A 3 12.71 -12.49 -12.32
C ARG A 3 11.33 -12.41 -11.65
N TRP A 4 11.27 -12.58 -10.33
CA TRP A 4 10.02 -12.46 -9.57
C TRP A 4 9.61 -10.99 -9.39
N LEU A 5 10.57 -10.09 -9.18
CA LEU A 5 10.36 -8.64 -9.16
C LEU A 5 9.84 -8.12 -10.50
N SER A 6 10.38 -8.60 -11.63
CA SER A 6 9.91 -8.20 -12.96
C SER A 6 8.51 -8.71 -13.26
N VAL A 7 8.15 -9.94 -12.87
CA VAL A 7 6.78 -10.47 -12.99
C VAL A 7 5.81 -9.70 -12.10
N LEU A 8 6.20 -9.40 -10.85
CA LEU A 8 5.37 -8.64 -9.91
C LEU A 8 5.22 -7.18 -10.37
N LEU A 9 6.28 -6.58 -10.91
CA LEU A 9 6.24 -5.26 -11.54
C LEU A 9 5.36 -5.25 -12.80
N TRP A 10 5.44 -6.28 -13.64
CA TRP A 10 4.57 -6.41 -14.81
C TRP A 10 3.10 -6.56 -14.43
N ALA A 11 2.79 -7.41 -13.45
CA ALA A 11 1.44 -7.60 -12.94
C ALA A 11 0.90 -6.31 -12.29
N LEU A 12 1.73 -5.60 -11.53
CA LEU A 12 1.38 -4.32 -10.92
C LEU A 12 1.24 -3.21 -11.96
N MET A 13 2.07 -3.17 -12.99
CA MET A 13 1.95 -2.20 -14.08
C MET A 13 0.70 -2.47 -14.93
N PHE A 14 0.36 -3.74 -15.19
CA PHE A 14 -0.88 -4.11 -15.86
C PHE A 14 -2.12 -3.74 -15.03
N ALA A 15 -2.06 -3.93 -13.71
CA ALA A 15 -3.10 -3.49 -12.79
C ALA A 15 -3.16 -1.95 -12.65
N ALA A 16 -2.01 -1.26 -12.69
CA ALA A 16 -1.88 0.19 -12.62
C ALA A 16 -2.35 0.90 -13.89
N ALA A 17 -2.13 0.29 -15.05
CA ALA A 17 -2.59 0.79 -16.34
C ALA A 17 -4.12 0.81 -16.47
N GLY A 18 -4.84 0.26 -15.48
CA GLY A 18 -6.28 0.06 -15.52
C GLY A 18 -6.54 -0.96 -16.61
N GLY A 19 -6.58 -2.24 -16.26
CA GLY A 19 -6.85 -3.32 -17.20
C GLY A 19 -7.97 -2.91 -18.14
N ALA A 20 -7.59 -2.50 -19.35
CA ALA A 20 -8.48 -2.22 -20.45
C ALA A 20 -8.94 -3.59 -20.93
N ALA A 21 -9.73 -4.26 -20.10
CA ALA A 21 -10.57 -5.34 -20.57
C ALA A 21 -11.43 -4.70 -21.65
N GLN A 22 -11.24 -5.18 -22.87
CA GLN A 22 -11.92 -4.73 -24.06
C GLN A 22 -13.41 -4.51 -23.76
N ALA A 23 -13.92 -3.34 -24.14
CA ALA A 23 -15.34 -3.18 -24.40
C ALA A 23 -15.70 -4.11 -25.56
N GLY A 24 -16.02 -5.36 -25.25
CA GLY A 24 -16.30 -6.39 -26.23
C GLY A 24 -17.10 -7.52 -25.58
N GLU A 25 -18.35 -7.67 -26.03
CA GLU A 25 -19.28 -8.80 -25.80
C GLU A 25 -19.97 -8.94 -24.43
N GLY A 26 -19.78 -8.00 -23.50
CA GLY A 26 -20.56 -7.94 -22.25
C GLY A 26 -21.93 -7.28 -22.40
N LEU A 27 -22.91 -7.70 -21.60
CA LEU A 27 -24.21 -7.02 -21.47
C LEU A 27 -24.14 -5.82 -20.49
N ALA A 28 -23.02 -5.67 -19.77
CA ALA A 28 -22.77 -4.53 -18.92
C ALA A 28 -22.44 -3.26 -19.73
N HIS A 29 -23.16 -2.18 -19.43
CA HIS A 29 -22.94 -0.87 -20.04
C HIS A 29 -22.01 -0.01 -19.18
N ARG A 30 -20.98 0.59 -19.79
CA ARG A 30 -20.10 1.60 -19.18
C ARG A 30 -20.55 3.00 -19.58
N TYR A 31 -20.81 3.85 -18.61
CA TYR A 31 -21.17 5.24 -18.85
C TYR A 31 -19.93 6.11 -19.04
N GLU A 32 -19.79 6.69 -20.24
CA GLU A 32 -18.77 7.71 -20.57
C GLU A 32 -19.22 9.13 -20.16
N GLN A 33 -20.52 9.33 -19.95
CA GLN A 33 -21.12 10.61 -19.58
C GLN A 33 -22.28 10.38 -18.61
N ALA A 34 -22.55 11.38 -17.78
CA ALA A 34 -23.68 11.43 -16.86
C ALA A 34 -24.24 12.84 -16.76
N ASP A 35 -25.50 12.96 -16.37
CA ASP A 35 -26.06 14.26 -15.99
C ASP A 35 -25.69 14.56 -14.54
N HIS A 36 -25.03 15.69 -14.29
CA HIS A 36 -24.55 16.09 -12.97
C HIS A 36 -25.35 17.25 -12.39
N LEU A 37 -25.64 17.18 -11.09
CA LEU A 37 -26.33 18.22 -10.33
C LEU A 37 -25.73 18.32 -8.93
N VAL A 38 -25.53 19.56 -8.46
CA VAL A 38 -25.06 19.84 -7.11
C VAL A 38 -26.17 20.50 -6.30
N VAL A 39 -26.48 19.95 -5.13
CA VAL A 39 -27.48 20.50 -4.20
C VAL A 39 -26.90 20.60 -2.78
N PRO A 40 -27.43 21.47 -1.90
CA PRO A 40 -27.08 21.43 -0.47
C PRO A 40 -27.41 20.06 0.14
N LEU A 41 -26.56 19.55 1.06
CA LEU A 41 -26.76 18.23 1.66
C LEU A 41 -28.10 18.12 2.41
N SER A 42 -28.61 19.21 2.99
CA SER A 42 -29.92 19.24 3.67
C SER A 42 -31.10 18.93 2.74
N ALA A 43 -30.94 19.11 1.42
CA ALA A 43 -31.94 18.74 0.44
C ALA A 43 -31.79 17.29 -0.05
N ALA A 44 -30.70 16.60 0.32
CA ALA A 44 -30.40 15.26 -0.17
C ALA A 44 -31.21 14.15 0.50
N ASP A 45 -31.69 14.37 1.74
CA ASP A 45 -32.52 13.39 2.46
C ASP A 45 -33.86 13.11 1.76
N ALA A 46 -34.34 14.07 0.95
CA ALA A 46 -35.54 13.93 0.13
C ALA A 46 -35.28 13.25 -1.23
N GLY A 47 -34.03 12.86 -1.51
CA GLY A 47 -33.60 12.34 -2.80
C GLY A 47 -33.29 13.44 -3.84
N PRO A 48 -32.97 13.05 -5.07
CA PRO A 48 -32.70 14.02 -6.14
C PRO A 48 -33.98 14.80 -6.52
N PRO A 49 -33.88 16.07 -6.95
CA PRO A 49 -35.06 16.81 -7.40
C PRO A 49 -35.67 16.20 -8.66
N LEU A 50 -37.00 16.06 -8.67
CA LEU A 50 -37.78 15.45 -9.76
C LEU A 50 -37.82 16.34 -11.02
N GLU A 51 -38.00 17.66 -10.86
CA GLU A 51 -38.07 18.65 -11.94
C GLU A 51 -37.29 19.93 -11.59
N GLY A 52 -36.86 20.70 -12.59
CA GLY A 52 -36.29 22.05 -12.41
C GLY A 52 -34.83 22.11 -11.93
N GLY A 53 -34.14 20.98 -11.76
CA GLY A 53 -32.70 20.96 -11.50
C GLY A 53 -31.90 21.34 -12.75
N ALA A 54 -30.89 22.21 -12.62
CA ALA A 54 -29.95 22.54 -13.69
C ALA A 54 -28.95 21.39 -13.91
N TRP A 55 -29.44 20.21 -14.31
CA TRP A 55 -28.62 19.07 -14.67
C TRP A 55 -27.72 19.42 -15.85
N GLN A 56 -26.42 19.19 -15.73
CA GLN A 56 -25.44 19.47 -16.77
C GLN A 56 -24.72 18.18 -17.19
N PRO A 57 -24.55 17.92 -18.49
CA PRO A 57 -23.80 16.75 -18.91
C PRO A 57 -22.33 16.89 -18.50
N VAL A 58 -21.79 15.86 -17.87
CA VAL A 58 -20.37 15.75 -17.50
C VAL A 58 -19.79 14.45 -18.05
N ALA A 59 -18.51 14.49 -18.44
CA ALA A 59 -17.78 13.29 -18.84
C ALA A 59 -17.36 12.49 -17.59
N LEU A 60 -17.41 11.16 -17.70
CA LEU A 60 -16.83 10.25 -16.73
C LEU A 60 -15.44 9.78 -17.23
N PRO A 61 -14.45 9.58 -16.33
CA PRO A 61 -14.52 9.84 -14.90
C PRO A 61 -14.55 11.35 -14.61
N ASP A 62 -15.47 11.77 -13.74
CA ASP A 62 -15.56 13.16 -13.31
C ASP A 62 -14.48 13.41 -12.26
N LEU A 63 -13.59 14.37 -12.52
CA LEU A 63 -12.36 14.57 -11.77
C LEU A 63 -12.17 16.03 -11.40
N GLN A 64 -12.39 16.37 -10.13
CA GLN A 64 -12.02 17.67 -9.62
C GLN A 64 -10.57 17.64 -9.13
N ARG A 65 -9.70 18.36 -9.85
CA ARG A 65 -8.28 18.48 -9.47
C ARG A 65 -8.16 19.07 -8.06
N ARG A 66 -7.29 18.47 -7.25
CA ARG A 66 -7.01 18.96 -5.90
C ARG A 66 -5.95 20.06 -5.96
N ASP A 67 -6.30 21.26 -5.52
CA ASP A 67 -5.34 22.35 -5.37
C ASP A 67 -4.38 22.06 -4.21
N VAL A 68 -3.09 22.33 -4.44
CA VAL A 68 -2.01 22.06 -3.47
C VAL A 68 -1.99 23.11 -2.35
N VAL A 69 -2.52 24.31 -2.60
CA VAL A 69 -2.36 25.50 -1.74
C VAL A 69 -3.66 25.93 -1.04
N ARG A 70 -4.85 25.65 -1.61
CA ARG A 70 -6.16 26.06 -1.07
C ARG A 70 -6.72 25.10 0.00
N ALA A 71 -5.93 24.81 1.03
CA ALA A 71 -6.41 24.02 2.18
C ALA A 71 -7.19 24.87 3.22
N THR A 72 -7.17 26.20 3.10
CA THR A 72 -7.62 27.15 4.14
C THR A 72 -9.05 27.68 3.96
N GLU A 73 -9.68 27.53 2.81
CA GLU A 73 -11.09 27.91 2.58
C GLU A 73 -12.01 26.67 2.63
N GLN A 74 -11.88 25.87 3.70
CA GLN A 74 -12.78 24.74 3.93
C GLN A 74 -14.11 25.28 4.48
N GLY A 75 -15.05 25.54 3.59
CA GLY A 75 -16.43 25.79 3.98
C GLY A 75 -16.97 24.59 4.76
N ASN A 76 -17.71 24.85 5.84
CA ASN A 76 -18.39 23.79 6.57
C ASN A 76 -19.63 23.25 5.80
N GLU A 77 -20.00 23.92 4.71
CA GLU A 77 -21.11 23.54 3.86
C GLU A 77 -20.84 22.19 3.21
N ARG A 78 -21.82 21.30 3.31
CA ARG A 78 -21.81 20.00 2.64
C ARG A 78 -22.76 20.06 1.46
N THR A 79 -22.31 19.57 0.32
CA THR A 79 -23.07 19.46 -0.91
C THR A 79 -23.24 18.00 -1.29
N MET A 80 -24.35 17.67 -1.94
CA MET A 80 -24.58 16.39 -2.56
C MET A 80 -24.38 16.52 -4.07
N HIS A 81 -23.51 15.68 -4.63
CA HIS A 81 -23.28 15.57 -6.07
C HIS A 81 -24.10 14.39 -6.59
N TRP A 82 -25.14 14.68 -7.37
CA TRP A 82 -25.99 13.70 -8.02
C TRP A 82 -25.54 13.46 -9.46
N TYR A 83 -25.43 12.18 -9.84
CA TYR A 83 -25.14 11.74 -11.19
C TYR A 83 -26.30 10.90 -11.69
N ARG A 84 -27.05 11.41 -12.67
CA ARG A 84 -28.18 10.72 -13.28
C ARG A 84 -27.73 9.95 -14.51
N LEU A 85 -28.17 8.69 -14.56
CA LEU A 85 -27.83 7.70 -15.57
C LEU A 85 -29.12 7.08 -16.11
N GLN A 86 -29.20 6.88 -17.42
CA GLN A 86 -30.33 6.22 -18.07
C GLN A 86 -29.85 4.92 -18.70
N TRP A 87 -30.39 3.81 -18.22
CA TRP A 87 -30.02 2.48 -18.69
C TRP A 87 -31.22 1.75 -19.28
N THR A 88 -31.10 1.30 -20.53
CA THR A 88 -32.13 0.44 -21.15
C THR A 88 -31.73 -1.02 -21.00
N VAL A 89 -32.62 -1.82 -20.40
CA VAL A 89 -32.42 -3.27 -20.23
C VAL A 89 -32.24 -3.92 -21.62
N PRO A 90 -31.11 -4.56 -21.92
CA PRO A 90 -30.89 -5.20 -23.22
C PRO A 90 -31.93 -6.27 -23.53
N ALA A 91 -32.41 -6.34 -24.78
CA ALA A 91 -33.41 -7.32 -25.21
C ALA A 91 -32.97 -8.78 -25.04
N GLY A 92 -31.65 -9.04 -25.09
CA GLY A 92 -31.06 -10.37 -24.90
C GLY A 92 -30.89 -10.81 -23.45
N LEU A 93 -31.27 -9.98 -22.48
CA LEU A 93 -31.17 -10.31 -21.05
C LEU A 93 -32.36 -11.19 -20.63
N ALA A 94 -32.09 -12.35 -20.02
CA ALA A 94 -33.15 -13.20 -19.50
C ALA A 94 -33.96 -12.49 -18.38
N PRO A 95 -35.30 -12.58 -18.36
CA PRO A 95 -36.12 -12.03 -17.29
C PRO A 95 -35.67 -12.55 -15.91
N GLY A 96 -35.61 -11.67 -14.92
CA GLY A 96 -35.19 -12.04 -13.56
C GLY A 96 -33.68 -12.19 -13.36
N THR A 97 -32.85 -11.87 -14.37
CA THR A 97 -31.39 -11.81 -14.18
C THR A 97 -31.06 -10.73 -13.14
N PRO A 98 -30.28 -11.05 -12.09
CA PRO A 98 -29.84 -10.06 -11.12
C PRO A 98 -28.99 -8.97 -11.76
N LEU A 99 -29.36 -7.72 -11.51
CA LEU A 99 -28.69 -6.54 -12.05
C LEU A 99 -28.00 -5.76 -10.94
N VAL A 100 -26.87 -5.16 -11.27
CA VAL A 100 -26.07 -4.36 -10.33
C VAL A 100 -25.57 -3.07 -10.95
N VAL A 101 -25.36 -2.08 -10.09
CA VAL A 101 -24.56 -0.89 -10.37
C VAL A 101 -23.17 -1.11 -9.78
N TYR A 102 -22.14 -1.09 -10.63
CA TYR A 102 -20.76 -1.21 -10.22
C TYR A 102 -20.03 0.13 -10.37
N VAL A 103 -19.40 0.59 -9.30
CA VAL A 103 -18.61 1.83 -9.27
C VAL A 103 -17.20 1.52 -8.74
N PRO A 104 -16.17 1.47 -9.61
CA PRO A 104 -14.80 1.16 -9.22
C PRO A 104 -14.20 2.07 -8.14
N ARG A 105 -14.56 3.36 -8.13
CA ARG A 105 -14.09 4.31 -7.11
C ARG A 105 -15.02 5.50 -6.98
N VAL A 106 -15.31 5.86 -5.73
CA VAL A 106 -15.98 7.09 -5.35
C VAL A 106 -15.07 7.85 -4.38
N ILE A 107 -14.48 8.96 -4.81
CA ILE A 107 -13.69 9.84 -3.95
C ILE A 107 -14.62 10.89 -3.35
N SER A 108 -15.42 10.41 -2.39
CA SER A 108 -16.33 11.18 -1.57
C SER A 108 -16.44 10.49 -0.20
N GLN A 109 -17.34 10.97 0.65
CA GLN A 109 -17.64 10.29 1.90
C GLN A 109 -18.41 8.97 1.64
N ALA A 110 -19.69 9.05 1.33
CA ALA A 110 -20.57 7.92 1.15
C ALA A 110 -21.16 7.89 -0.27
N ALA A 111 -21.98 6.89 -0.56
CA ALA A 111 -22.74 6.82 -1.79
C ALA A 111 -24.19 6.44 -1.51
N GLN A 112 -25.10 7.09 -2.20
CA GLN A 112 -26.51 6.74 -2.26
C GLN A 112 -26.89 6.41 -3.70
N LEU A 113 -27.76 5.43 -3.88
CA LEU A 113 -28.36 5.13 -5.17
C LEU A 113 -29.87 5.25 -5.05
N TRP A 114 -30.46 6.00 -5.97
CA TRP A 114 -31.90 6.17 -6.09
C TRP A 114 -32.35 5.74 -7.48
N ARG A 115 -33.56 5.18 -7.57
CA ARG A 115 -34.23 4.79 -8.81
C ARG A 115 -35.46 5.65 -8.99
N LEU A 116 -35.69 6.15 -10.20
CA LEU A 116 -36.92 6.85 -10.53
C LEU A 116 -38.02 5.84 -10.82
N GLU A 117 -39.13 5.95 -10.10
CA GLU A 117 -40.37 5.20 -10.33
C GLU A 117 -41.50 6.16 -10.70
N ALA A 118 -42.68 5.61 -11.04
CA ALA A 118 -43.84 6.40 -11.45
C ALA A 118 -44.31 7.42 -10.38
N LEU A 119 -44.07 7.12 -9.10
CA LEU A 119 -44.45 7.96 -7.96
C LEU A 119 -43.30 8.87 -7.46
N GLY A 120 -42.12 8.82 -8.11
CA GLY A 120 -40.95 9.60 -7.76
C GLY A 120 -39.72 8.75 -7.45
N TRP A 121 -38.71 9.38 -6.85
CA TRP A 121 -37.45 8.72 -6.51
C TRP A 121 -37.63 7.77 -5.31
N ARG A 122 -37.10 6.56 -5.44
CA ARG A 122 -37.00 5.59 -4.34
C ARG A 122 -35.54 5.26 -4.02
N PRO A 123 -35.14 5.21 -2.74
CA PRO A 123 -33.80 4.83 -2.36
C PRO A 123 -33.61 3.32 -2.59
N VAL A 124 -32.52 2.97 -3.25
CA VAL A 124 -32.09 1.58 -3.50
C VAL A 124 -30.94 1.20 -2.57
N PHE A 125 -30.04 2.14 -2.31
CA PHE A 125 -28.85 1.91 -1.49
C PHE A 125 -28.44 3.18 -0.78
N ASP A 126 -28.04 3.05 0.49
CA ASP A 126 -27.43 4.12 1.27
C ASP A 126 -26.42 3.50 2.24
N ASN A 127 -25.16 3.96 2.18
CA ASN A 127 -24.11 3.53 3.10
C ASN A 127 -23.59 4.65 4.03
N GLN A 128 -24.30 5.77 4.13
CA GLN A 128 -23.91 6.91 4.97
C GLN A 128 -23.77 6.53 6.45
N ALA A 129 -24.57 5.59 6.96
CA ALA A 129 -24.51 5.15 8.35
C ALA A 129 -23.33 4.21 8.66
N GLY A 130 -22.76 3.52 7.66
CA GLY A 130 -21.83 2.41 7.87
C GLY A 130 -20.42 2.61 7.31
N ALA A 131 -20.25 3.48 6.30
CA ALA A 131 -18.95 3.70 5.68
C ALA A 131 -18.82 5.16 5.21
N MET A 132 -18.34 6.01 6.12
CA MET A 132 -18.17 7.45 5.93
C MET A 132 -17.13 7.80 4.85
N GLU A 133 -16.34 6.86 4.34
CA GLU A 133 -15.39 7.07 3.24
C GLU A 133 -15.38 5.88 2.25
N GLN A 134 -15.48 6.17 0.95
CA GLN A 134 -15.55 5.17 -0.14
C GLN A 134 -14.36 5.19 -1.11
N TRP A 135 -13.34 6.02 -0.88
CA TRP A 135 -12.28 6.28 -1.85
C TRP A 135 -11.43 5.04 -2.24
N ASN A 136 -11.41 3.99 -1.43
CA ASN A 136 -10.70 2.73 -1.74
C ASN A 136 -11.59 1.47 -1.69
N ARG A 137 -12.91 1.64 -1.67
CA ARG A 137 -13.87 0.52 -1.63
C ARG A 137 -14.71 0.56 -2.91
N PRO A 138 -14.53 -0.40 -3.83
CA PRO A 138 -15.36 -0.45 -5.02
C PRO A 138 -16.78 -0.89 -4.62
N LEU A 139 -17.78 -0.22 -5.18
CA LEU A 139 -19.19 -0.48 -4.87
C LEU A 139 -19.78 -1.45 -5.89
N LEU A 140 -20.55 -2.42 -5.39
CA LEU A 140 -21.39 -3.32 -6.19
C LEU A 140 -22.77 -3.31 -5.55
N ILE A 141 -23.70 -2.59 -6.16
CA ILE A 141 -25.01 -2.30 -5.58
C ILE A 141 -26.06 -3.15 -6.31
N PRO A 142 -26.74 -4.09 -5.65
CA PRO A 142 -27.83 -4.84 -6.25
C PRO A 142 -29.02 -3.94 -6.53
N LEU A 143 -29.58 -4.06 -7.73
CA LEU A 143 -30.85 -3.42 -8.08
C LEU A 143 -32.01 -4.36 -7.72
N PRO A 144 -33.13 -3.85 -7.20
CA PRO A 144 -34.31 -4.67 -6.88
C PRO A 144 -34.82 -5.38 -8.14
N PRO A 145 -35.18 -6.67 -8.06
CA PRO A 145 -35.59 -7.47 -9.23
C PRO A 145 -36.90 -7.00 -9.89
N ASP A 146 -37.57 -6.02 -9.30
CA ASP A 146 -38.87 -5.49 -9.66
C ASP A 146 -38.95 -5.12 -11.15
N ALA A 147 -39.68 -5.95 -11.89
CA ALA A 147 -40.16 -5.80 -13.26
C ALA A 147 -39.20 -5.11 -14.24
N MET A 148 -37.91 -5.45 -14.23
CA MET A 148 -36.94 -5.01 -15.23
C MET A 148 -37.15 -5.79 -16.53
N ALA A 149 -38.23 -5.48 -17.23
CA ALA A 149 -38.55 -6.11 -18.50
C ALA A 149 -37.49 -5.71 -19.55
N PRO A 150 -37.10 -6.63 -20.45
CA PRO A 150 -36.24 -6.28 -21.58
C PRO A 150 -36.82 -5.09 -22.36
N GLY A 151 -35.99 -4.10 -22.67
CA GLY A 151 -36.39 -2.84 -23.32
C GLY A 151 -36.89 -1.74 -22.38
N GLN A 152 -37.10 -2.00 -21.09
CA GLN A 152 -37.43 -0.94 -20.13
C GLN A 152 -36.22 -0.04 -19.90
N THR A 153 -36.45 1.29 -19.88
CA THR A 153 -35.41 2.26 -19.49
C THR A 153 -35.56 2.61 -18.02
N LEU A 154 -34.46 2.44 -17.28
CA LEU A 154 -34.32 2.78 -15.87
C LEU A 154 -33.57 4.09 -15.75
N THR A 155 -34.10 5.01 -14.93
CA THR A 155 -33.36 6.22 -14.55
C THR A 155 -32.83 6.02 -13.13
N LEU A 156 -31.51 6.12 -12.98
CA LEU A 156 -30.79 5.95 -11.73
C LEU A 156 -30.12 7.27 -11.36
N ALA A 157 -30.02 7.59 -10.08
CA ALA A 157 -29.27 8.72 -9.57
C ALA A 157 -28.30 8.27 -8.48
N LEU A 158 -27.01 8.45 -8.72
CA LEU A 158 -25.93 8.19 -7.78
C LEU A 158 -25.58 9.49 -7.04
N GLY A 159 -25.87 9.55 -5.75
CA GLY A 159 -25.58 10.66 -4.87
C GLY A 159 -24.28 10.44 -4.10
N THR A 160 -23.41 11.44 -4.11
CA THR A 160 -22.13 11.41 -3.39
C THR A 160 -21.96 12.70 -2.59
N PRO A 161 -21.94 12.64 -1.24
CA PRO A 161 -21.78 13.82 -0.42
C PRO A 161 -20.31 14.25 -0.41
N SER A 162 -20.09 15.54 -0.60
CA SER A 162 -18.80 16.21 -0.52
C SER A 162 -18.88 17.41 0.41
N ARG A 163 -17.73 17.84 0.94
CA ARG A 163 -17.61 19.08 1.71
C ARG A 163 -17.10 20.16 0.76
N GLN A 164 -17.68 21.35 0.81
CA GLN A 164 -17.28 22.44 -0.07
C GLN A 164 -15.78 22.73 0.08
N GLY A 165 -15.05 22.79 -1.04
CA GLY A 165 -13.58 22.96 -1.05
C GLY A 165 -12.78 21.66 -0.84
N ARG A 166 -13.42 20.51 -0.56
CA ARG A 166 -12.78 19.20 -0.73
C ARG A 166 -12.88 18.74 -2.18
N PHE A 167 -11.90 17.95 -2.58
CA PHE A 167 -11.83 17.33 -3.90
C PHE A 167 -12.86 16.20 -3.99
N HIS A 168 -13.48 16.09 -5.16
CA HIS A 168 -14.47 15.08 -5.49
C HIS A 168 -14.04 14.38 -6.77
N ALA A 169 -14.22 13.06 -6.84
CA ALA A 169 -14.03 12.32 -8.09
C ALA A 169 -14.93 11.08 -8.16
N LEU A 170 -15.42 10.79 -9.36
CA LEU A 170 -16.24 9.61 -9.65
C LEU A 170 -15.63 8.86 -10.85
N SER A 171 -15.38 7.56 -10.69
CA SER A 171 -14.96 6.70 -11.82
C SER A 171 -16.10 6.49 -12.83
N HIS A 172 -15.83 5.83 -13.96
CA HIS A 172 -16.94 5.37 -14.80
C HIS A 172 -17.90 4.49 -14.00
N VAL A 173 -19.20 4.63 -14.27
CA VAL A 173 -20.23 3.81 -13.67
C VAL A 173 -20.59 2.69 -14.64
N TRP A 174 -20.84 1.50 -14.11
CA TRP A 174 -21.26 0.34 -14.88
C TRP A 174 -22.61 -0.14 -14.40
N VAL A 175 -23.49 -0.51 -15.33
CA VAL A 175 -24.79 -1.12 -15.02
C VAL A 175 -24.97 -2.35 -15.89
N GLY A 176 -25.31 -3.48 -15.28
CA GLY A 176 -25.43 -4.73 -16.01
C GLY A 176 -25.65 -5.97 -15.14
N PRO A 177 -25.55 -7.17 -15.73
CA PRO A 177 -25.73 -8.43 -15.02
C PRO A 177 -24.71 -8.60 -13.91
N GLU A 178 -25.16 -9.09 -12.76
CA GLU A 178 -24.30 -9.31 -11.60
C GLU A 178 -23.17 -10.29 -11.92
N VAL A 179 -23.44 -11.33 -12.72
CA VAL A 179 -22.43 -12.34 -13.09
C VAL A 179 -21.20 -11.72 -13.75
N GLU A 180 -21.39 -10.74 -14.64
CA GLU A 180 -20.28 -10.08 -15.34
C GLU A 180 -19.53 -9.09 -14.42
N LEU A 181 -20.28 -8.31 -13.64
CA LEU A 181 -19.70 -7.24 -12.83
C LEU A 181 -19.11 -7.73 -11.50
N ARG A 182 -19.54 -8.88 -10.98
CA ARG A 182 -19.05 -9.47 -9.73
C ARG A 182 -17.60 -9.90 -9.83
N GLU A 183 -17.17 -10.48 -10.95
CA GLU A 183 -15.75 -10.87 -11.11
C GLU A 183 -14.84 -9.64 -11.15
N ARG A 184 -15.26 -8.59 -11.86
CA ARG A 184 -14.55 -7.30 -11.91
C ARG A 184 -14.47 -6.67 -10.52
N HIS A 185 -15.58 -6.68 -9.79
CA HIS A 185 -15.62 -6.21 -8.40
C HIS A 185 -14.72 -7.04 -7.49
N ALA A 186 -14.71 -8.36 -7.61
CA ALA A 186 -13.89 -9.25 -6.79
C ALA A 186 -12.39 -9.01 -7.03
N LEU A 187 -11.95 -8.95 -8.30
CA LEU A 187 -10.56 -8.63 -8.64
C LEU A 187 -10.17 -7.25 -8.12
N ARG A 188 -11.04 -6.25 -8.32
CA ARG A 188 -10.77 -4.89 -7.86
C ARG A 188 -10.67 -4.81 -6.34
N SER A 189 -11.57 -5.47 -5.62
CA SER A 189 -11.58 -5.55 -4.15
C SER A 189 -10.32 -6.26 -3.64
N ALA A 190 -9.91 -7.34 -4.29
CA ALA A 190 -8.69 -8.05 -3.94
C ALA A 190 -7.45 -7.15 -4.07
N LEU A 191 -7.34 -6.40 -5.17
CA LEU A 191 -6.20 -5.51 -5.42
C LEU A 191 -6.20 -4.26 -4.54
N GLN A 192 -7.36 -3.66 -4.27
CA GLN A 192 -7.43 -2.42 -3.48
C GLN A 192 -7.42 -2.66 -1.97
N GLN A 193 -7.98 -3.78 -1.51
CA GLN A 193 -8.21 -4.06 -0.09
C GLN A 193 -7.50 -5.32 0.36
N THR A 194 -7.89 -6.50 -0.15
CA THR A 194 -7.49 -7.79 0.45
C THR A 194 -5.99 -8.07 0.40
N VAL A 195 -5.34 -7.85 -0.75
CA VAL A 195 -3.91 -8.12 -0.93
C VAL A 195 -3.04 -7.09 -0.18
N PRO A 196 -3.25 -5.77 -0.33
CA PRO A 196 -2.62 -4.77 0.54
C PRO A 196 -2.78 -5.07 2.03
N ALA A 197 -3.97 -5.57 2.39
CA ALA A 197 -4.30 -5.91 3.74
C ALA A 197 -3.43 -7.06 4.26
N ALA A 198 -3.50 -8.20 3.60
CA ALA A 198 -2.73 -9.40 3.93
C ALA A 198 -1.22 -9.11 3.93
N ALA A 199 -0.72 -8.34 2.96
CA ALA A 199 0.69 -7.97 2.87
C ALA A 199 1.17 -7.15 4.07
N SER A 200 0.35 -6.19 4.54
CA SER A 200 0.73 -5.37 5.70
C SER A 200 0.69 -6.18 7.00
N LEU A 201 -0.30 -7.06 7.19
CA LEU A 201 -0.38 -7.94 8.36
C LEU A 201 0.77 -8.96 8.39
N ALA A 202 1.13 -9.53 7.23
CA ALA A 202 2.30 -10.39 7.11
C ALA A 202 3.60 -9.64 7.46
N MET A 203 3.78 -8.43 6.92
CA MET A 203 4.92 -7.58 7.27
C MET A 203 4.96 -7.26 8.77
N LEU A 204 3.82 -7.00 9.40
CA LEU A 204 3.73 -6.80 10.85
C LEU A 204 4.16 -8.03 11.64
N ALA A 205 3.67 -9.22 11.29
CA ALA A 205 4.05 -10.46 11.96
C ALA A 205 5.56 -10.72 11.86
N LEU A 206 6.14 -10.53 10.68
CA LEU A 206 7.58 -10.58 10.46
C LEU A 206 8.34 -9.49 11.24
N GLY A 207 7.76 -8.29 11.34
CA GLY A 207 8.29 -7.19 12.14
C GLY A 207 8.33 -7.50 13.64
N LEU A 208 7.28 -8.14 14.16
CA LEU A 208 7.22 -8.59 15.55
C LEU A 208 8.26 -9.69 15.82
N LEU A 209 8.40 -10.68 14.94
CA LEU A 209 9.45 -11.69 15.04
C LEU A 209 10.84 -11.05 15.01
N SER A 210 11.05 -10.11 14.09
CA SER A 210 12.29 -9.33 13.98
C SER A 210 12.59 -8.57 15.27
N PHE A 211 11.57 -7.97 15.91
CA PHE A 211 11.73 -7.31 17.20
C PHE A 211 12.16 -8.28 18.31
N ILE A 212 11.55 -9.47 18.37
CA ILE A 212 11.93 -10.51 19.34
C ILE A 212 13.40 -10.93 19.14
N VAL A 213 13.82 -11.14 17.88
CA VAL A 213 15.23 -11.46 17.55
C VAL A 213 16.16 -10.33 18.00
N TRP A 214 15.77 -9.08 17.80
CA TRP A 214 16.55 -7.92 18.25
C TRP A 214 16.69 -7.88 19.78
N LEU A 215 15.68 -8.28 20.56
CA LEU A 215 15.77 -8.29 22.02
C LEU A 215 16.92 -9.18 22.52
N GLY A 216 17.16 -10.32 21.87
CA GLY A 216 18.30 -11.20 22.15
C GLY A 216 19.62 -10.78 21.49
N ARG A 217 19.57 -9.98 20.42
CA ARG A 217 20.75 -9.53 19.63
C ARG A 217 20.74 -8.02 19.45
N ARG A 218 20.94 -7.28 20.56
CA ARG A 218 20.83 -5.81 20.60
C ARG A 218 21.78 -5.08 19.63
N ASP A 219 22.91 -5.69 19.29
CA ASP A 219 23.88 -5.15 18.33
C ASP A 219 23.35 -5.14 16.89
N GLU A 220 22.36 -5.98 16.57
CA GLU A 220 21.79 -6.10 15.23
C GLU A 220 20.58 -5.17 15.05
N ARG A 221 20.85 -3.86 15.10
CA ARG A 221 19.83 -2.80 14.97
C ARG A 221 19.00 -2.86 13.68
N GLY A 222 19.45 -3.57 12.64
CA GLY A 222 18.68 -3.79 11.41
C GLY A 222 17.31 -4.44 11.69
N TYR A 223 17.26 -5.38 12.63
CA TYR A 223 16.01 -6.03 13.03
C TYR A 223 15.05 -5.06 13.74
N LEU A 224 15.56 -4.15 14.56
CA LEU A 224 14.77 -3.09 15.18
C LEU A 224 14.18 -2.14 14.13
N TYR A 225 14.99 -1.68 13.18
CA TYR A 225 14.53 -0.76 12.14
C TYR A 225 13.46 -1.38 11.25
N PHE A 226 13.60 -2.67 10.91
CA PHE A 226 12.54 -3.37 10.19
C PHE A 226 11.26 -3.48 11.02
N ALA A 227 11.34 -3.78 12.32
CA ALA A 227 10.18 -3.80 13.21
C ALA A 227 9.48 -2.43 13.28
N CYS A 228 10.23 -1.34 13.43
CA CYS A 228 9.69 0.02 13.40
C CYS A 228 9.05 0.35 12.05
N ALA A 229 9.67 -0.05 10.94
CA ALA A 229 9.10 0.12 9.61
C ALA A 229 7.79 -0.66 9.46
N ALA A 230 7.71 -1.90 9.94
CA ALA A 230 6.50 -2.71 9.92
C ALA A 230 5.36 -2.10 10.75
N ILE A 231 5.65 -1.58 11.94
CA ILE A 231 4.67 -0.86 12.76
C ILE A 231 4.19 0.40 12.04
N GLY A 232 5.10 1.24 11.55
CA GLY A 232 4.75 2.45 10.81
C GLY A 232 3.92 2.17 9.56
N TRP A 233 4.24 1.08 8.85
CA TRP A 233 3.49 0.61 7.70
C TRP A 233 2.05 0.19 8.05
N THR A 234 1.88 -0.60 9.11
CA THR A 234 0.55 -1.01 9.57
C THR A 234 -0.27 0.19 10.03
N VAL A 235 0.33 1.11 10.79
CA VAL A 235 -0.35 2.35 11.22
C VAL A 235 -0.76 3.17 10.01
N ARG A 236 0.09 3.29 8.98
CA ARG A 236 -0.27 3.96 7.71
C ARG A 236 -1.50 3.32 7.08
N ASN A 237 -1.49 1.99 6.96
CA ASN A 237 -2.55 1.25 6.27
C ASN A 237 -3.75 0.90 7.15
N LEU A 238 -3.83 1.40 8.39
CA LEU A 238 -4.87 1.03 9.34
C LEU A 238 -6.29 1.28 8.77
N HIS A 239 -6.44 2.35 7.99
CA HIS A 239 -7.66 2.73 7.29
C HIS A 239 -8.16 1.69 6.26
N LEU A 240 -7.33 0.71 5.89
CA LEU A 240 -7.73 -0.41 5.02
C LEU A 240 -8.44 -1.54 5.79
N PHE A 241 -8.27 -1.63 7.11
CA PHE A 241 -8.71 -2.77 7.92
C PHE A 241 -9.71 -2.43 9.00
N ILE A 242 -9.73 -1.17 9.45
CA ILE A 242 -10.63 -0.74 10.52
C ILE A 242 -11.71 0.18 9.99
N ASN A 243 -12.81 0.25 10.72
CA ASN A 243 -13.81 1.28 10.51
C ASN A 243 -13.26 2.62 10.99
N LEU A 244 -13.50 3.68 10.22
CA LEU A 244 -13.05 5.01 10.56
C LEU A 244 -13.79 5.52 11.81
N PRO A 245 -13.14 6.35 12.64
CA PRO A 245 -13.82 6.97 13.78
C PRO A 245 -15.00 7.85 13.32
N ASN A 246 -16.12 7.75 14.03
CA ASN A 246 -17.35 8.50 13.70
C ASN A 246 -17.32 9.97 14.14
N SER A 247 -16.44 10.35 15.09
CA SER A 247 -16.33 11.73 15.54
C SER A 247 -15.31 12.51 14.71
N ASP A 248 -15.63 13.76 14.38
CA ASP A 248 -14.78 14.64 13.57
C ASP A 248 -13.37 14.77 14.18
N THR A 249 -13.27 14.94 15.51
CA THR A 249 -12.00 15.02 16.22
C THR A 249 -11.21 13.71 16.14
N ALA A 250 -11.82 12.55 16.39
CA ALA A 250 -11.09 11.28 16.32
C ALA A 250 -10.64 10.98 14.88
N SER A 251 -11.44 11.37 13.87
CA SER A 251 -11.08 11.27 12.46
C SER A 251 -9.87 12.15 12.11
N GLU A 252 -9.81 13.39 12.61
CA GLU A 252 -8.66 14.27 12.41
C GLU A 252 -7.37 13.69 13.00
N TRP A 253 -7.40 13.23 14.25
CA TRP A 253 -6.26 12.58 14.89
C TRP A 253 -5.85 11.28 14.20
N PHE A 254 -6.82 10.49 13.74
CA PHE A 254 -6.57 9.27 12.98
C PHE A 254 -5.85 9.56 11.65
N TRP A 255 -6.32 10.56 10.90
CA TRP A 255 -5.70 10.97 9.64
C TRP A 255 -4.32 11.58 9.84
N TRP A 256 -4.12 12.36 10.91
CA TRP A 256 -2.79 12.84 11.28
C TRP A 256 -1.84 11.69 11.60
N MET A 257 -2.25 10.73 12.43
CA MET A 257 -1.43 9.58 12.82
C MET A 257 -1.02 8.74 11.59
N THR A 258 -1.97 8.46 10.70
CA THR A 258 -1.72 7.70 9.46
C THR A 258 -0.87 8.49 8.46
N ALA A 259 -0.88 9.81 8.48
CA ALA A 259 -0.02 10.65 7.66
C ALA A 259 1.41 10.74 8.22
N ALA A 260 1.54 10.96 9.53
CA ALA A 260 2.81 11.01 10.24
C ALA A 260 3.56 9.67 10.18
N SER A 261 2.85 8.54 10.25
CA SER A 261 3.46 7.22 10.18
C SER A 261 4.23 6.97 8.88
N VAL A 262 3.89 7.64 7.77
CA VAL A 262 4.66 7.59 6.51
C VAL A 262 6.07 8.12 6.71
N SER A 263 6.23 9.25 7.42
CA SER A 263 7.53 9.84 7.71
C SER A 263 8.37 8.93 8.61
N TRP A 264 7.74 8.31 9.63
CA TRP A 264 8.41 7.37 10.53
C TRP A 264 8.80 6.06 9.85
N LEU A 265 7.92 5.52 9.01
CA LEU A 265 8.23 4.40 8.13
C LEU A 265 9.43 4.72 7.25
N MET A 266 9.41 5.86 6.57
CA MET A 266 10.50 6.31 5.70
C MET A 266 11.83 6.38 6.47
N LEU A 267 11.82 6.97 7.68
CA LEU A 267 12.98 7.00 8.56
C LEU A 267 13.51 5.60 8.87
N ALA A 268 12.64 4.70 9.34
CA ALA A 268 13.02 3.34 9.70
C ALA A 268 13.58 2.56 8.50
N THR A 269 12.96 2.69 7.32
CA THR A 269 13.43 2.08 6.08
C THR A 269 14.82 2.58 5.66
N TYR A 270 15.08 3.89 5.75
CA TYR A 270 16.41 4.41 5.42
C TYR A 270 17.47 4.05 6.47
N LEU A 271 17.13 4.09 7.76
CA LEU A 271 18.02 3.61 8.82
C LEU A 271 18.39 2.13 8.62
N PHE A 272 17.42 1.31 8.21
CA PHE A 272 17.68 -0.08 7.80
C PHE A 272 18.64 -0.15 6.60
N ALA A 273 18.38 0.62 5.53
CA ALA A 273 19.23 0.64 4.34
C ALA A 273 20.68 1.06 4.64
N PHE A 274 20.89 2.06 5.50
CA PHE A 274 22.23 2.52 5.89
C PHE A 274 23.07 1.43 6.60
N ARG A 275 22.45 0.37 7.16
CA ARG A 275 23.20 -0.73 7.78
C ARG A 275 23.89 -1.66 6.78
N PHE A 276 23.55 -1.57 5.48
CA PHE A 276 24.15 -2.40 4.43
C PHE A 276 25.37 -1.75 3.75
N ASP A 277 25.71 -0.53 4.16
CA ASP A 277 26.98 0.12 3.83
C ASP A 277 27.90 0.12 5.05
N ALA A 278 29.21 0.03 4.82
CA ALA A 278 30.22 0.16 5.88
C ALA A 278 30.39 1.63 6.30
N ARG A 279 30.06 2.58 5.41
CA ARG A 279 30.19 4.02 5.65
C ARG A 279 29.06 4.50 6.53
N ARG A 280 29.39 5.03 7.71
CA ARG A 280 28.41 5.68 8.59
C ARG A 280 28.11 7.08 8.09
N LEU A 281 26.82 7.42 7.93
CA LEU A 281 26.37 8.75 7.50
C LEU A 281 25.61 9.46 8.64
N PRO A 282 26.26 9.73 9.79
CA PRO A 282 25.56 10.18 10.99
C PRO A 282 24.83 11.53 10.81
N ARG A 283 25.36 12.42 9.95
CA ARG A 283 24.71 13.69 9.65
C ARG A 283 23.40 13.50 8.90
N LEU A 284 23.37 12.57 7.93
CA LEU A 284 22.17 12.26 7.16
C LEU A 284 21.12 11.55 8.03
N GLU A 285 21.55 10.60 8.88
CA GLU A 285 20.67 9.92 9.84
C GLU A 285 20.02 10.91 10.81
N ARG A 286 20.80 11.82 11.40
CA ARG A 286 20.29 12.86 12.31
C ARG A 286 19.41 13.88 11.59
N GLY A 287 19.80 14.32 10.39
CA GLY A 287 19.01 15.25 9.60
C GLY A 287 17.65 14.68 9.21
N LEU A 288 17.60 13.41 8.82
CA LEU A 288 16.35 12.72 8.51
C LEU A 288 15.48 12.53 9.77
N ALA A 289 16.08 12.17 10.91
CA ALA A 289 15.35 12.06 12.17
C ALA A 289 14.78 13.42 12.62
N LEU A 290 15.55 14.50 12.51
CA LEU A 290 15.09 15.85 12.82
C LEU A 290 13.98 16.30 11.88
N PHE A 291 14.09 16.02 10.58
CA PHE A 291 13.04 16.29 9.59
C PHE A 291 11.73 15.60 9.96
N VAL A 292 11.79 14.32 10.34
CA VAL A 292 10.60 13.53 10.72
C VAL A 292 9.98 14.04 12.02
N LEU A 293 10.81 14.36 13.02
CA LEU A 293 10.35 14.92 14.29
C LEU A 293 9.70 16.29 14.10
N ALA A 294 10.37 17.21 13.39
CA ALA A 294 9.84 18.53 13.09
C ALA A 294 8.54 18.44 12.29
N GLY A 295 8.49 17.59 11.25
CA GLY A 295 7.29 17.35 10.47
C GLY A 295 6.14 16.83 11.33
N THR A 296 6.39 15.84 12.19
CA THR A 296 5.39 15.27 13.11
C THR A 296 4.83 16.32 14.06
N LEU A 297 5.70 17.17 14.64
CA LEU A 297 5.30 18.24 15.59
C LEU A 297 4.54 19.37 14.91
N ILE A 298 5.00 19.83 13.74
CA ILE A 298 4.38 20.95 13.02
C ILE A 298 2.97 20.55 12.52
N THR A 299 2.78 19.30 12.10
CA THR A 299 1.51 18.83 11.53
C THR A 299 0.48 18.39 12.57
N VAL A 300 0.76 18.48 13.88
CA VAL A 300 -0.19 18.08 14.94
C VAL A 300 -1.50 18.86 14.78
N PRO A 301 -2.68 18.20 14.93
CA PRO A 301 -3.98 18.87 14.93
C PRO A 301 -3.99 20.09 15.86
N GLY A 302 -4.41 21.24 15.33
CA GLY A 302 -4.45 22.52 16.07
C GLY A 302 -3.17 23.37 16.01
N LEU A 303 -2.05 22.88 15.45
CA LEU A 303 -0.82 23.68 15.33
C LEU A 303 -0.69 24.34 13.96
N MET A 304 -0.44 23.55 12.92
CA MET A 304 -0.39 24.01 11.53
C MET A 304 -0.87 22.88 10.61
N PRO A 305 -2.13 22.92 10.12
CA PRO A 305 -2.67 21.89 9.27
C PRO A 305 -2.03 21.97 7.87
N LEU A 306 -0.85 21.37 7.72
CA LEU A 306 -0.26 21.11 6.42
C LEU A 306 -1.20 20.18 5.67
N GLY A 307 -1.64 20.61 4.48
CA GLY A 307 -2.45 19.77 3.62
C GLY A 307 -1.73 18.44 3.33
N LEU A 308 -2.47 17.33 3.35
CA LEU A 308 -1.95 15.97 3.13
C LEU A 308 -1.01 15.87 1.91
N LEU A 309 -1.34 16.55 0.81
CA LEU A 309 -0.51 16.57 -0.40
C LEU A 309 0.85 17.22 -0.18
N VAL A 310 0.92 18.29 0.62
CA VAL A 310 2.18 18.98 0.92
C VAL A 310 3.05 18.10 1.80
N GLN A 311 2.49 17.50 2.85
CA GLN A 311 3.23 16.58 3.72
C GLN A 311 3.75 15.35 2.97
N HIS A 312 2.92 14.74 2.11
CA HIS A 312 3.37 13.62 1.29
C HIS A 312 4.37 14.05 0.21
N GLY A 313 4.23 15.26 -0.35
CA GLY A 313 5.18 15.83 -1.29
C GLY A 313 6.55 16.11 -0.69
N THR A 314 6.61 16.64 0.54
CA THR A 314 7.87 16.87 1.26
C THR A 314 8.55 15.55 1.63
N ASN A 315 7.79 14.55 2.09
CA ASN A 315 8.32 13.19 2.30
C ASN A 315 8.87 12.58 1.00
N LEU A 316 8.17 12.76 -0.13
CA LEU A 316 8.61 12.28 -1.44
C LEU A 316 9.93 12.96 -1.86
N ALA A 317 10.05 14.28 -1.70
CA ALA A 317 11.27 15.02 -1.99
C ALA A 317 12.45 14.58 -1.10
N ALA A 318 12.21 14.38 0.20
CA ALA A 318 13.20 13.83 1.12
C ALA A 318 13.62 12.42 0.71
N GLY A 319 12.66 11.57 0.34
CA GLY A 319 12.92 10.21 -0.13
C GLY A 319 13.74 10.14 -1.41
N LEU A 320 13.42 10.98 -2.40
CA LEU A 320 14.21 11.12 -3.63
C LEU A 320 15.65 11.54 -3.33
N THR A 321 15.82 12.51 -2.42
CA THR A 321 17.14 13.02 -2.03
C THR A 321 17.98 11.92 -1.36
N VAL A 322 17.43 11.25 -0.34
CA VAL A 322 18.16 10.20 0.40
C VAL A 322 18.45 8.99 -0.49
N THR A 323 17.49 8.57 -1.32
CA THR A 323 17.71 7.47 -2.27
C THR A 323 18.73 7.83 -3.34
N GLY A 324 18.76 9.09 -3.80
CA GLY A 324 19.81 9.59 -4.69
C GLY A 324 21.21 9.46 -4.07
N VAL A 325 21.37 9.89 -2.81
CA VAL A 325 22.63 9.71 -2.06
C VAL A 325 23.01 8.23 -1.94
N LEU A 326 22.07 7.36 -1.57
CA LEU A 326 22.29 5.92 -1.49
C LEU A 326 22.66 5.30 -2.85
N THR A 327 22.09 5.81 -3.94
CA THR A 327 22.41 5.35 -5.30
C THR A 327 23.85 5.68 -5.67
N VAL A 328 24.32 6.90 -5.35
CA VAL A 328 25.71 7.27 -5.55
C VAL A 328 26.65 6.35 -4.77
N LEU A 329 26.31 6.01 -3.52
CA LEU A 329 27.09 5.06 -2.71
C LEU A 329 27.06 3.64 -3.30
N ALA A 330 25.89 3.19 -3.75
CA ALA A 330 25.70 1.88 -4.36
C ALA A 330 26.54 1.69 -5.63
N VAL A 331 26.65 2.74 -6.46
CA VAL A 331 27.44 2.73 -7.70
C VAL A 331 28.94 2.90 -7.44
N ARG A 332 29.34 3.75 -6.48
CA ARG A 332 30.76 4.04 -6.17
C ARG A 332 31.43 3.00 -5.26
N GLY A 333 31.03 1.73 -5.37
CA GLY A 333 31.62 0.62 -4.62
C GLY A 333 30.72 -0.03 -3.57
N GLY A 334 29.40 0.22 -3.61
CA GLY A 334 28.46 -0.41 -2.70
C GLY A 334 28.36 -1.93 -2.86
N ARG A 335 28.12 -2.61 -1.74
CA ARG A 335 27.91 -4.06 -1.70
C ARG A 335 26.68 -4.46 -2.53
N ARG A 336 26.59 -5.73 -2.94
CA ARG A 336 25.46 -6.24 -3.74
C ARG A 336 24.13 -6.05 -2.99
N GLU A 337 24.14 -6.20 -1.68
CA GLU A 337 23.00 -6.03 -0.79
C GLU A 337 22.44 -4.60 -0.85
N LEU A 338 23.31 -3.59 -0.78
CA LEU A 338 22.91 -2.18 -0.90
C LEU A 338 22.30 -1.89 -2.27
N ARG A 339 22.86 -2.43 -3.35
CA ARG A 339 22.31 -2.27 -4.71
C ARG A 339 20.90 -2.83 -4.85
N VAL A 340 20.62 -4.00 -4.25
CA VAL A 340 19.27 -4.60 -4.25
C VAL A 340 18.29 -3.73 -3.47
N ILE A 341 18.69 -3.24 -2.29
CA ILE A 341 17.84 -2.37 -1.47
C ILE A 341 17.56 -1.05 -2.20
N VAL A 342 18.57 -0.41 -2.78
CA VAL A 342 18.40 0.83 -3.55
C VAL A 342 17.48 0.64 -4.75
N ALA A 343 17.60 -0.48 -5.46
CA ALA A 343 16.66 -0.80 -6.55
C ALA A 343 15.22 -0.94 -6.04
N ALA A 344 15.00 -1.61 -4.89
CA ALA A 344 13.69 -1.70 -4.27
C ALA A 344 13.16 -0.32 -3.81
N LEU A 345 14.03 0.54 -3.27
CA LEU A 345 13.67 1.91 -2.88
C LEU A 345 13.21 2.76 -4.08
N TRP A 346 13.88 2.65 -5.22
CA TRP A 346 13.45 3.35 -6.44
C TRP A 346 12.08 2.88 -6.94
N VAL A 347 11.80 1.56 -6.88
CA VAL A 347 10.47 1.04 -7.21
C VAL A 347 9.42 1.59 -6.25
N ILE A 348 9.69 1.59 -4.94
CA ILE A 348 8.79 2.14 -3.93
C ILE A 348 8.57 3.64 -4.14
N LEU A 349 9.61 4.41 -4.49
CA LEU A 349 9.48 5.82 -4.84
C LEU A 349 8.64 6.03 -6.10
N GLY A 350 8.77 5.16 -7.11
CA GLY A 350 7.88 5.16 -8.27
C GLY A 350 6.41 4.97 -7.89
N PHE A 351 6.13 4.02 -6.98
CA PHE A 351 4.78 3.85 -6.42
C PHE A 351 4.32 5.08 -5.63
N ALA A 352 5.22 5.70 -4.86
CA ALA A 352 4.90 6.91 -4.10
C ALA A 352 4.59 8.12 -5.02
N VAL A 353 5.30 8.27 -6.15
CA VAL A 353 5.01 9.29 -7.16
C VAL A 353 3.63 9.05 -7.78
N HIS A 354 3.35 7.82 -8.20
CA HIS A 354 2.05 7.43 -8.77
C HIS A 354 0.91 7.74 -7.79
N ASP A 355 1.02 7.28 -6.55
CA ASP A 355 0.00 7.48 -5.52
C ASP A 355 -0.15 8.95 -5.13
N TRP A 356 0.93 9.73 -5.13
CA TRP A 356 0.87 11.17 -4.90
C TRP A 356 0.14 11.91 -6.02
N LEU A 357 0.39 11.56 -7.28
CA LEU A 357 -0.32 12.10 -8.44
C LEU A 357 -1.80 11.68 -8.44
N LEU A 358 -2.09 10.44 -8.06
CA LEU A 358 -3.45 9.94 -7.87
C LEU A 358 -4.17 10.69 -6.75
N ALA A 359 -3.53 10.88 -5.59
CA ALA A 359 -4.09 11.66 -4.48
C ALA A 359 -4.31 13.13 -4.83
N ALA A 360 -3.48 13.69 -5.71
CA ALA A 360 -3.62 15.04 -6.26
C ALA A 360 -4.66 15.14 -7.39
N GLN A 361 -5.32 14.03 -7.75
CA GLN A 361 -6.29 13.95 -8.85
C GLN A 361 -5.69 14.44 -10.18
N ARG A 362 -4.41 14.09 -10.45
CA ARG A 362 -3.71 14.38 -11.71
C ARG A 362 -3.71 13.19 -12.68
N ILE A 363 -3.98 11.99 -12.17
CA ILE A 363 -4.17 10.74 -12.92
C ILE A 363 -5.61 10.28 -12.71
N THR A 364 -6.14 9.47 -13.63
CA THR A 364 -7.48 8.89 -13.51
C THR A 364 -7.67 8.16 -12.17
N PRO A 365 -8.80 8.40 -11.47
CA PRO A 365 -9.14 7.71 -10.21
C PRO A 365 -9.35 6.21 -10.42
N GLU A 366 -9.38 5.73 -11.66
CA GLU A 366 -9.54 4.32 -11.99
C GLU A 366 -8.27 3.49 -11.81
N THR A 367 -7.12 4.12 -11.60
CA THR A 367 -5.90 3.38 -11.23
C THR A 367 -5.94 2.94 -9.77
N ILE A 368 -5.26 1.84 -9.43
CA ILE A 368 -5.11 1.39 -8.04
C ILE A 368 -3.96 2.12 -7.35
N TYR A 369 -4.02 2.20 -6.02
CA TYR A 369 -2.88 2.64 -5.21
C TYR A 369 -1.81 1.55 -5.21
N LEU A 370 -0.58 1.92 -5.53
CA LEU A 370 0.55 0.99 -5.66
C LEU A 370 1.43 0.97 -4.43
N LEU A 371 1.48 2.05 -3.65
CA LEU A 371 2.33 2.13 -2.47
C LEU A 371 2.07 0.99 -1.48
N PRO A 372 0.83 0.49 -1.25
CA PRO A 372 0.61 -0.65 -0.36
C PRO A 372 1.36 -1.93 -0.75
N TYR A 373 1.73 -2.11 -2.02
CA TYR A 373 2.55 -3.23 -2.48
C TYR A 373 4.04 -3.07 -2.16
N GLY A 374 4.47 -1.87 -1.77
CA GLY A 374 5.80 -1.63 -1.23
C GLY A 374 6.12 -2.48 0.01
N ALA A 375 5.09 -2.94 0.74
CA ALA A 375 5.23 -3.89 1.85
C ALA A 375 5.95 -5.18 1.41
N LEU A 376 5.60 -5.69 0.23
CA LEU A 376 6.18 -6.91 -0.33
C LEU A 376 7.66 -6.70 -0.69
N LEU A 377 7.99 -5.51 -1.21
CA LEU A 377 9.36 -5.13 -1.56
C LEU A 377 10.24 -4.95 -0.33
N LEU A 378 9.73 -4.27 0.70
CA LEU A 378 10.43 -4.09 1.98
C LEU A 378 10.63 -5.42 2.69
N THR A 379 9.57 -6.23 2.80
CA THR A 379 9.62 -7.56 3.41
C THR A 379 10.58 -8.46 2.64
N GLY A 380 10.51 -8.48 1.31
CA GLY A 380 11.43 -9.27 0.48
C GLY A 380 12.89 -8.82 0.62
N SER A 381 13.13 -7.51 0.71
CA SER A 381 14.48 -6.96 0.95
C SER A 381 15.02 -7.37 2.32
N PHE A 382 14.17 -7.32 3.35
CA PHE A 382 14.51 -7.77 4.69
C PHE A 382 14.81 -9.28 4.75
N LEU A 383 13.92 -10.11 4.17
CA LEU A 383 14.12 -11.55 4.11
C LEU A 383 15.40 -11.93 3.37
N TYR A 384 15.68 -11.25 2.26
CA TYR A 384 16.92 -11.44 1.52
C TYR A 384 18.15 -11.11 2.39
N ALA A 385 18.11 -9.98 3.10
CA ALA A 385 19.18 -9.61 4.01
C ALA A 385 19.37 -10.60 5.17
N ALA A 386 18.27 -11.03 5.79
CA ALA A 386 18.28 -12.00 6.90
C ALA A 386 18.84 -13.35 6.43
N LEU A 387 18.42 -13.85 5.27
CA LEU A 387 18.91 -15.11 4.70
C LEU A 387 20.41 -15.05 4.38
N ARG A 388 20.88 -13.93 3.82
CA ARG A 388 22.30 -13.70 3.55
C ARG A 388 23.14 -13.65 4.82
N ARG A 389 22.60 -13.06 5.90
CA ARG A 389 23.25 -13.06 7.21
C ARG A 389 23.31 -14.47 7.81
N PHE A 390 22.21 -15.21 7.75
CA PHE A 390 22.13 -16.57 8.28
C PHE A 390 23.12 -17.50 7.57
N THR A 391 23.10 -17.52 6.24
CA THR A 391 24.03 -18.32 5.43
C THR A 391 25.49 -17.93 5.66
N GLY A 392 25.78 -16.63 5.84
CA GLY A 392 27.10 -16.16 6.21
C GLY A 392 27.55 -16.63 7.60
N ALA A 393 26.64 -16.66 8.59
CA ALA A 393 26.95 -17.14 9.94
C ALA A 393 27.19 -18.67 9.96
N VAL A 394 26.40 -19.43 9.21
CA VAL A 394 26.61 -20.89 9.05
C VAL A 394 27.96 -21.17 8.40
N ALA A 395 28.30 -20.50 7.31
CA ALA A 395 29.59 -20.66 6.65
C ALA A 395 30.78 -20.30 7.56
N GLN A 396 30.62 -19.27 8.42
CA GLN A 396 31.62 -18.93 9.43
C GLN A 396 31.76 -20.04 10.49
N ALA A 397 30.66 -20.59 11.00
CA ALA A 397 30.69 -21.70 11.95
C ALA A 397 31.34 -22.96 11.34
N GLU A 398 31.01 -23.30 10.09
CA GLU A 398 31.64 -24.40 9.35
C GLU A 398 33.14 -24.16 9.13
N SER A 399 33.55 -22.92 8.83
CA SER A 399 34.96 -22.59 8.69
C SER A 399 35.72 -22.71 10.01
N ALA A 400 35.12 -22.28 11.12
CA ALA A 400 35.70 -22.39 12.45
C ALA A 400 35.83 -23.87 12.87
N SER A 401 34.80 -24.69 12.61
CA SER A 401 34.84 -26.12 12.87
C SER A 401 35.95 -26.81 12.06
N ARG A 402 36.10 -26.46 10.77
CA ARG A 402 37.20 -26.98 9.93
C ARG A 402 38.57 -26.59 10.47
N VAL A 403 38.75 -25.34 10.92
CA VAL A 403 40.02 -24.89 11.52
C VAL A 403 40.31 -25.63 12.83
N LEU A 404 39.30 -25.87 13.67
CA LEU A 404 39.47 -26.62 14.91
C LEU A 404 39.81 -28.10 14.63
N ALA A 405 39.16 -28.73 13.67
CA ALA A 405 39.46 -30.09 13.25
C ALA A 405 40.89 -30.21 12.70
N ALA A 406 41.34 -29.24 11.89
CA ALA A 406 42.71 -29.21 11.38
C ALA A 406 43.74 -29.07 12.51
N ARG A 407 43.50 -28.19 13.49
CA ARG A 407 44.38 -28.03 14.66
C ARG A 407 44.41 -29.26 15.55
N LEU A 408 43.28 -29.96 15.69
CA LEU A 408 43.21 -31.20 16.46
C LEU A 408 44.05 -32.29 15.78
N ALA A 409 43.90 -32.47 14.47
CA ALA A 409 44.69 -33.42 13.69
C ALA A 409 46.20 -33.11 13.74
N GLU A 410 46.58 -31.83 13.69
CA GLU A 410 47.97 -31.39 13.84
C GLU A 410 48.53 -31.76 15.23
N ARG A 411 47.75 -31.52 16.29
CA ARG A 411 48.14 -31.90 17.67
C ARG A 411 48.20 -33.40 17.88
N GLU A 412 47.28 -34.17 17.30
CA GLU A 412 47.32 -35.63 17.35
C GLU A 412 48.56 -36.18 16.64
N ALA A 413 48.92 -35.61 15.48
CA ALA A 413 50.13 -35.98 14.76
C ALA A 413 51.40 -35.65 15.57
N GLU A 414 51.45 -34.46 16.19
CA GLU A 414 52.57 -34.06 17.06
C GLU A 414 52.71 -34.99 18.27
N LEU A 415 51.59 -35.34 18.93
CA LEU A 415 51.57 -36.27 20.06
C LEU A 415 51.97 -37.69 19.65
N ALA A 416 51.51 -38.18 18.50
CA ALA A 416 51.89 -39.49 17.99
C ALA A 416 53.40 -39.57 17.75
N LEU A 417 53.98 -38.52 17.16
CA LEU A 417 55.41 -38.42 16.89
C LEU A 417 56.24 -38.36 18.19
N GLN A 418 55.77 -37.62 19.20
CA GLN A 418 56.37 -37.64 20.54
C GLN A 418 56.28 -39.01 21.21
N HIS A 419 55.15 -39.72 21.05
CA HIS A 419 54.97 -41.06 21.61
C HIS A 419 55.90 -42.09 20.94
N GLU A 420 56.09 -42.00 19.63
CA GLU A 420 57.07 -42.82 18.90
C GLU A 420 58.49 -42.54 19.36
N GLN A 421 58.87 -41.28 19.54
CA GLN A 421 60.18 -40.91 20.07
C GLN A 421 60.41 -41.46 21.49
N LEU A 422 59.42 -41.35 22.37
CA LEU A 422 59.49 -41.92 23.72
C LEU A 422 59.61 -43.45 23.69
N ARG A 423 58.85 -44.13 22.82
CA ARG A 423 58.99 -45.59 22.64
C ARG A 423 60.36 -45.98 22.11
N ALA A 424 60.92 -45.22 21.16
CA ALA A 424 62.26 -45.47 20.63
C ALA A 424 63.33 -45.34 21.72
N VAL A 425 63.25 -44.30 22.56
CA VAL A 425 64.17 -44.12 23.71
C VAL A 425 64.03 -45.24 24.73
N VAL A 426 62.80 -45.64 25.08
CA VAL A 426 62.56 -46.75 26.01
C VAL A 426 63.05 -48.09 25.42
N HIS A 427 62.90 -48.31 24.11
CA HIS A 427 63.36 -49.54 23.46
C HIS A 427 64.90 -49.62 23.41
N VAL A 428 65.58 -48.49 23.21
CA VAL A 428 67.06 -48.41 23.31
C VAL A 428 67.52 -48.61 24.76
N ALA A 429 66.79 -48.10 25.76
CA ALA A 429 67.12 -48.28 27.18
C ALA A 429 66.88 -49.73 27.68
N HIS A 430 66.02 -50.50 27.00
CA HIS A 430 65.71 -51.89 27.33
C HIS A 430 66.42 -52.93 26.45
N GLN A 431 67.33 -52.52 25.55
CA GLN A 431 68.27 -53.48 24.95
C GLN A 431 69.19 -54.02 26.06
N PRO A 432 69.13 -55.32 26.40
CA PRO A 432 70.05 -55.87 27.38
C PRO A 432 71.47 -55.74 26.83
N LEU A 433 72.40 -55.29 27.69
CA LEU A 433 73.84 -55.46 27.53
C LEU A 433 74.16 -56.98 27.48
N ALA A 434 73.80 -57.62 26.37
CA ALA A 434 74.29 -58.92 25.99
C ALA A 434 75.49 -58.66 25.08
N LEU A 435 76.67 -58.57 25.70
CA LEU A 435 78.00 -58.94 25.19
C LEU A 435 79.05 -58.21 26.02
N GLN A 436 79.55 -58.87 27.07
CA GLN A 436 80.97 -59.13 27.25
C GLN A 436 81.16 -60.34 28.16
#